data_AF-A0A2D5J570-F1
#
_entry.id   AF-A0A2D5J570-F1
#
_cell.length_a   1.000
_cell.length_b   1.000
_cell.length_c   1.000
_cell.angle_alpha   90.00
_cell.angle_beta   90.00
_cell.angle_gamma   90.00
#
_symmetry.space_group_name_H-M   'P 1'
#
loop_
_entity.id
_entity.type
_entity.pdbx_description
1 polymer ?
#
loop_
_entity_poly.entity_id
_entity_poly.type
_entity_poly.pdbx_seq_one_letter_code
_entity_poly.pdbx_strand_id
1 'polypeptide(L)'
;MSTRREKYVKVRFFEEELSLLETLRQSAGSESRTVFIRRRALEPEIGTAAIAELIGRVGVTLNSDDVSPQKLDHLALLLGELTLELRRVKKS
;
A
#
# COMPACT_ATOMS: atom_id res chain seq x y z
N MET A 1 2.44 -11.85 -24.94
CA MET A 1 3.62 -12.69 -24.65
C MET A 1 4.61 -11.87 -23.84
N SER A 2 4.88 -12.22 -22.59
CA SER A 2 5.79 -11.44 -21.73
C SER A 2 7.23 -11.58 -22.25
N THR A 3 7.84 -10.45 -22.62
CA THR A 3 9.25 -10.37 -23.02
C THR A 3 10.13 -11.03 -21.96
N ARG A 4 11.06 -11.88 -22.39
CA ARG A 4 11.99 -12.60 -21.51
C ARG A 4 12.82 -11.57 -20.75
N ARG A 5 12.94 -11.71 -19.43
CA ARG A 5 13.68 -10.74 -18.60
C ARG A 5 15.16 -11.08 -18.57
N GLU A 6 15.99 -10.08 -18.82
CA GLU A 6 17.45 -10.24 -18.98
C GLU A 6 18.25 -9.99 -17.70
N LYS A 7 17.67 -9.27 -16.72
CA LYS A 7 18.34 -8.90 -15.47
C LYS A 7 17.88 -9.81 -14.33
N TYR A 8 18.85 -10.39 -13.63
CA TYR A 8 18.65 -11.25 -12.47
C TYR A 8 19.30 -10.62 -11.23
N VAL A 9 18.57 -10.60 -10.12
CA VAL A 9 19.04 -10.11 -8.82
C VAL A 9 18.96 -11.26 -7.83
N LYS A 10 20.05 -11.51 -7.10
CA LYS A 10 20.09 -12.48 -6.01
C LYS A 10 19.79 -11.77 -4.69
N VAL A 11 18.77 -12.23 -3.99
CA VAL A 11 18.41 -11.75 -2.65
C VAL A 11 18.68 -12.89 -1.67
N ARG A 12 19.34 -12.59 -0.57
CA ARG A 12 19.60 -13.56 0.52
C ARG A 12 18.59 -13.32 1.62
N PHE A 13 18.11 -14.41 2.19
CA PHE A 13 17.19 -14.41 3.32
C PHE A 13 17.76 -15.33 4.40
N PHE A 14 17.53 -14.97 5.65
CA PHE A 14 17.57 -15.92 6.75
C PHE A 14 16.36 -16.87 6.66
N GLU A 15 16.41 -17.98 7.37
CA GLU A 15 15.39 -19.04 7.26
C GLU A 15 14.01 -18.56 7.71
N GLU A 16 13.97 -17.71 8.74
CA GLU A 16 12.76 -17.09 9.27
C GLU A 16 12.15 -16.09 8.29
N GLU A 17 13.00 -15.30 7.63
CA GLU A 17 12.58 -14.32 6.62
C GLU A 17 12.00 -15.02 5.38
N LEU A 18 12.64 -16.12 4.95
CA LEU A 18 12.15 -16.92 3.84
C LEU A 18 10.81 -17.56 4.18
N SER A 19 10.65 -18.05 5.41
CA SER A 19 9.39 -18.64 5.89
C SER A 19 8.27 -17.61 5.91
N LEU A 20 8.53 -16.41 6.43
CA LEU A 20 7.59 -15.29 6.41
C LEU A 20 7.21 -14.91 4.97
N LEU A 21 8.18 -14.81 4.07
CA LEU A 21 7.96 -14.51 2.66
C LEU A 21 7.02 -15.55 2.01
N GLU A 22 7.21 -16.84 2.30
CA GLU A 22 6.34 -17.90 1.78
C GLU A 22 4.92 -17.79 2.31
N THR A 23 4.74 -17.50 3.60
CA THR A 23 3.41 -17.27 4.18
C THR A 23 2.70 -16.10 3.50
N LEU A 24 3.39 -14.97 3.33
CA LEU A 24 2.84 -13.79 2.66
C LEU A 24 2.55 -14.03 1.17
N ARG A 25 3.38 -14.84 0.50
CA ARG A 25 3.15 -15.23 -0.90
C ARG A 25 1.88 -16.06 -1.03
N GLN A 26 1.69 -17.03 -0.13
CA GLN A 26 0.53 -17.93 -0.11
C GLN A 26 -0.75 -17.16 0.19
N SER A 27 -0.75 -16.26 1.19
CA SER A 27 -1.91 -15.43 1.52
C SER A 27 -2.31 -14.49 0.38
N ALA A 28 -1.33 -13.99 -0.37
CA ALA A 28 -1.56 -13.16 -1.56
C ALA A 28 -1.94 -13.97 -2.82
N GLY A 29 -2.01 -15.31 -2.74
CA GLY A 29 -2.36 -16.18 -3.88
C GLY A 29 -1.37 -16.09 -5.04
N SER A 30 -0.10 -15.77 -4.77
CA SER A 30 0.87 -15.56 -5.84
C SER A 30 1.50 -16.86 -6.31
N GLU A 31 1.45 -17.11 -7.63
CA GLU A 31 1.92 -18.35 -8.27
C GLU A 31 3.42 -18.61 -8.11
N SER A 32 4.25 -17.58 -7.90
CA SER A 32 5.70 -17.75 -7.70
C SER A 32 6.32 -16.68 -6.83
N ARG A 33 7.39 -17.04 -6.11
CA ARG A 33 8.21 -16.12 -5.30
C ARG A 33 8.68 -14.91 -6.10
N THR A 34 9.18 -15.14 -7.30
CA THR A 34 9.71 -14.09 -8.17
C THR A 34 8.62 -13.12 -8.62
N VAL A 35 7.39 -13.59 -8.83
CA VAL A 35 6.25 -12.72 -9.14
C VAL A 35 5.84 -11.92 -7.91
N PHE A 36 5.78 -12.57 -6.75
CA PHE A 36 5.43 -11.93 -5.49
C PHE A 36 6.40 -10.83 -5.08
N ILE A 37 7.69 -11.15 -4.97
CA ILE A 37 8.75 -10.19 -4.62
C ILE A 37 8.75 -9.01 -5.58
N ARG A 38 8.64 -9.27 -6.88
CA ARG A 38 8.63 -8.21 -7.90
C ARG A 38 7.42 -7.30 -7.77
N ARG A 39 6.21 -7.85 -7.57
CA ARG A 39 5.01 -7.03 -7.39
C ARG A 39 5.17 -6.12 -6.18
N ARG A 40 5.62 -6.67 -5.05
CA ARG A 40 5.86 -5.89 -3.83
C ARG A 40 6.96 -4.84 -3.98
N ALA A 41 8.05 -5.14 -4.70
CA ALA A 41 9.12 -4.19 -4.95
C ALA A 41 8.77 -3.09 -5.97
N LEU A 42 7.72 -3.29 -6.78
CA LEU A 42 7.22 -2.32 -7.76
C LEU A 42 5.96 -1.60 -7.29
N GLU A 43 5.28 -2.12 -6.25
CA GLU A 43 4.25 -1.37 -5.55
C GLU A 43 4.93 -0.10 -5.00
N PRO A 44 4.42 1.10 -5.33
CA PRO A 44 4.91 2.29 -4.67
C PRO A 44 4.74 2.06 -3.18
N GLU A 45 5.80 2.27 -2.40
CA GLU A 45 5.65 2.43 -0.96
C GLU A 45 4.71 3.62 -0.76
N ILE A 46 3.40 3.37 -0.68
CA ILE A 46 2.47 4.29 -0.05
C ILE A 46 2.69 4.04 1.44
N GLY A 47 3.84 4.53 1.90
CA GLY A 47 4.30 4.38 3.27
C GLY A 47 3.34 5.06 4.21
N THR A 48 3.46 4.72 5.49
CA THR A 48 2.83 5.41 6.63
C THR A 48 2.86 6.94 6.52
N ALA A 49 3.84 7.52 5.81
CA ALA A 49 3.89 8.95 5.46
C ALA A 49 2.68 9.45 4.64
N ALA A 50 2.25 8.72 3.60
CA ALA A 50 1.10 9.11 2.78
C ALA A 50 -0.23 8.99 3.56
N ILE A 51 -0.32 7.96 4.43
CA ILE A 51 -1.44 7.81 5.36
C ILE A 51 -1.46 8.97 6.38
N ALA A 52 -0.31 9.32 6.94
CA ALA A 52 -0.19 10.44 7.87
C ALA A 52 -0.54 11.78 7.21
N GLU A 53 -0.16 11.98 5.94
CA GLU A 53 -0.51 13.17 5.17
C GLU A 53 -2.02 13.26 4.92
N LEU A 54 -2.67 12.15 4.54
CA LEU A 54 -4.13 12.06 4.40
C LEU A 54 -4.85 12.39 5.72
N ILE A 55 -4.40 11.83 6.84
CA ILE A 55 -4.94 12.13 8.17
C ILE A 55 -4.76 13.61 8.50
N GLY A 56 -3.60 14.19 8.19
CA GLY A 56 -3.34 15.62 8.39
C GLY A 56 -4.30 16.52 7.62
N ARG A 57 -4.55 16.21 6.33
CA ARG A 57 -5.50 16.97 5.50
C ARG A 57 -6.95 16.87 6.01
N VAL A 58 -7.36 15.68 6.48
CA VAL A 58 -8.67 15.49 7.12
C VAL A 58 -8.76 16.35 8.38
N GLY A 59 -7.73 16.33 9.24
CA GLY A 59 -7.69 17.14 10.46
C GLY A 59 -7.78 18.66 10.20
N VAL A 60 -7.03 19.17 9.22
CA VAL A 60 -7.08 20.59 8.81
C VAL A 60 -8.46 20.98 8.28
N THR A 61 -9.08 20.10 7.49
CA THR A 61 -10.41 20.35 6.92
C THR A 61 -11.49 20.39 8.00
N LEU A 62 -11.42 19.48 8.99
CA LEU A 62 -12.34 19.45 10.13
C LEU A 62 -12.17 20.63 11.08
N ASN A 63 -10.95 21.13 11.25
CA ASN A 63 -10.63 22.21 12.18
C ASN A 63 -10.85 23.61 11.60
N SER A 64 -11.49 23.71 10.42
CA SER A 64 -11.80 25.01 9.82
C SER A 64 -13.14 25.52 10.33
N ASP A 65 -13.17 26.78 10.79
CA ASP A 65 -14.31 27.39 11.51
C ASP A 65 -15.60 27.51 10.70
N ASP A 66 -15.53 27.30 9.38
CA ASP A 66 -16.66 27.46 8.46
C ASP A 66 -16.83 26.20 7.60
N VAL A 67 -17.86 25.41 7.92
CA VAL A 67 -18.17 24.13 7.25
C VAL A 67 -19.10 24.40 6.08
N SER A 68 -18.54 24.57 4.90
CA SER A 68 -19.30 24.64 3.65
C SER A 68 -19.59 23.24 3.08
N PRO A 69 -20.67 23.08 2.30
CA PRO A 69 -20.97 21.81 1.62
C PRO A 69 -19.80 21.27 0.78
N GLN A 70 -19.05 22.15 0.10
CA GLN A 70 -17.88 21.73 -0.69
C GLN A 70 -16.75 21.15 0.17
N LYS A 71 -16.58 21.62 1.42
CA LYS A 71 -15.61 21.05 2.35
C LYS A 71 -16.05 19.68 2.85
N LEU A 72 -17.35 19.45 3.03
CA LEU A 72 -17.89 18.13 3.39
C LEU A 72 -17.70 17.12 2.25
N ASP A 73 -17.90 17.52 1.00
CA ASP A 73 -17.62 16.69 -0.17
C ASP A 73 -16.12 16.36 -0.28
N HIS A 74 -15.26 17.35 -0.05
CA HIS A 74 -13.81 17.16 0.00
C HIS A 74 -13.39 16.22 1.13
N LEU A 75 -13.99 16.34 2.31
CA LEU A 75 -13.75 15.48 3.44
C LEU A 75 -14.16 14.02 3.17
N ALA A 76 -15.32 13.83 2.52
CA ALA A 76 -15.81 12.51 2.14
C ALA A 76 -14.86 11.81 1.16
N LEU A 77 -14.29 12.55 0.21
CA LEU A 77 -13.24 12.09 -0.70
C LEU A 77 -11.98 11.64 0.06
N LEU A 78 -11.44 12.50 0.94
CA LEU A 78 -10.23 12.18 1.72
C LEU A 78 -10.43 10.97 2.64
N LEU A 79 -11.61 10.84 3.27
CA LEU A 79 -11.96 9.68 4.10
C LEU A 79 -12.09 8.39 3.27
N GLY A 80 -12.61 8.50 2.04
CA GLY A 80 -12.68 7.39 1.10
C GLY A 80 -11.30 6.88 0.69
N GLU A 81 -10.39 7.79 0.34
CA GLU A 81 -8.99 7.49 0.02
C GLU A 81 -8.27 6.84 1.21
N LEU A 82 -8.39 7.43 2.40
CA LEU A 82 -7.82 6.88 3.62
C LEU A 82 -8.34 5.47 3.93
N THR A 83 -9.65 5.23 3.74
CA THR A 83 -10.25 3.91 3.96
C THR A 83 -9.72 2.87 2.96
N LEU A 84 -9.50 3.25 1.70
CA LEU A 84 -8.93 2.39 0.68
C LEU A 84 -7.46 2.05 1.00
N GLU A 85 -6.68 3.05 1.43
CA GLU A 85 -5.29 2.85 1.83
C GLU A 85 -5.16 1.95 3.07
N LEU A 86 -5.97 2.19 4.12
CA LEU A 86 -6.00 1.32 5.30
C LEU A 86 -6.43 -0.13 4.97
N ARG A 87 -7.35 -0.32 4.02
CA ARG A 87 -7.73 -1.66 3.56
C ARG A 87 -6.61 -2.36 2.78
N ARG A 88 -5.79 -1.62 2.03
CA ARG A 88 -4.61 -2.16 1.33
C ARG A 88 -3.56 -2.62 2.33
N VAL A 89 -3.31 -1.83 3.37
CA VAL A 89 -2.41 -2.21 4.47
C VAL A 89 -2.93 -3.42 5.25
N LYS A 90 -4.23 -3.50 5.55
CA LYS A 90 -4.83 -4.63 6.29
C LYS A 90 -4.82 -5.96 5.51
N LYS A 91 -4.81 -5.91 4.18
CA LYS A 91 -4.74 -7.10 3.31
C LYS A 91 -3.30 -7.54 3.03
N SER A 92 -2.32 -6.71 3.37
CA SER A 92 -0.89 -6.98 3.20
C SER A 92 -0.32 -7.75 4.38
#